data_AF-A0A1I2SZJ4-F1
#
_entry.id   AF-A0A1I2SZJ4-F1
#
_cell.length_a   1.000
_cell.length_b   1.000
_cell.length_c   1.000
_cell.angle_alpha   90.00
_cell.angle_beta   90.00
_cell.angle_gamma   90.00
#
_symmetry.space_group_name_H-M   'P 1'
#
loop_
_entity.id
_entity.type
_entity.pdbx_description
1 polymer ?
#
loop_
_entity_poly.entity_id
_entity_poly.type
_entity_poly.pdbx_seq_one_letter_code
_entity_poly.pdbx_strand_id
1 'polypeptide(L)'
;MTRPERREDGFVAFYRGYTKTWIHALATVALTAFGTLTTVHRFFAVVAIVAYLLPLVVQYARYASGETDRTADGAGSNGRVETDELSASGTDGGPASRTDAADATPSDPTSRAEVAETETADSETTTGTDSSSEPRWTAVDSPTGETLFDAAIAGDDAYAVGSDGVVVAGAGTDDWRVVLSDGPGAGANALRGIDAVPGGGVWVAGDGGAVGRLDPDTDRHVDYSAPDGDTSNVAAVAAAGEPGDETVLLADGSGRVRRGRYRDGELAWDDPTKPGSGSSIAAISLREDGSGYLCDTSDGVYATRDGGRTFESVGPVGADGTLTDVAATEPETCLVAADDGVIRRYDGTTWTPHRLGDDPLRALSASGNRAVACADGGTVYERSDSSDWTQVSTPTSASLRGVAVGDARAVGVGEEGSIVERLGRETDAA
;
A
#
# COMPACT_ATOMS: atom_id res chain seq x y z
N MET A 1 -47.91 13.46 18.16
CA MET A 1 -47.68 14.01 16.80
C MET A 1 -46.21 13.81 16.49
N THR A 2 -45.85 12.59 16.09
CA THR A 2 -44.50 12.16 15.75
C THR A 2 -44.41 12.08 14.22
N ARG A 3 -43.45 12.81 13.67
CA ARG A 3 -43.18 12.99 12.24
C ARG A 3 -42.62 11.67 11.69
N PRO A 4 -43.09 11.12 10.55
CA PRO A 4 -42.44 9.96 9.97
C PRO A 4 -41.06 10.36 9.44
N GLU A 5 -40.03 9.66 9.90
CA GLU A 5 -38.68 9.75 9.36
C GLU A 5 -38.71 9.44 7.87
N ARG A 6 -38.23 10.39 7.07
CA ARG A 6 -38.20 10.30 5.62
C ARG A 6 -37.09 9.29 5.28
N ARG A 7 -37.44 8.23 4.55
CA ARG A 7 -36.50 7.26 3.93
C ARG A 7 -35.48 8.02 3.06
N GLU A 8 -34.30 8.31 3.60
CA GLU A 8 -33.19 8.89 2.85
C GLU A 8 -32.32 7.83 2.12
N ASP A 9 -32.58 6.54 2.34
CA ASP A 9 -31.82 5.44 1.70
C ASP A 9 -32.34 5.01 0.31
N GLY A 10 -33.35 5.67 -0.25
CA GLY A 10 -34.09 5.15 -1.41
C GLY A 10 -33.27 4.99 -2.69
N PHE A 11 -32.58 6.05 -3.13
CA PHE A 11 -31.92 6.07 -4.45
C PHE A 11 -30.47 5.56 -4.41
N VAL A 12 -29.69 5.94 -3.39
CA VAL A 12 -28.28 5.57 -3.29
C VAL A 12 -28.12 4.06 -3.06
N ALA A 13 -28.94 3.47 -2.18
CA ALA A 13 -28.92 2.03 -1.96
C ALA A 13 -29.38 1.24 -3.19
N PHE A 14 -30.43 1.72 -3.87
CA PHE A 14 -30.87 1.15 -5.15
C PHE A 14 -29.77 1.22 -6.21
N TYR A 15 -29.11 2.37 -6.38
CA TYR A 15 -28.10 2.58 -7.40
C TYR A 15 -26.87 1.69 -7.19
N ARG A 16 -26.42 1.52 -5.93
CA ARG A 16 -25.36 0.56 -5.57
C ARG A 16 -25.73 -0.89 -5.89
N GLY A 17 -26.99 -1.27 -5.74
CA GLY A 17 -27.48 -2.59 -6.15
C GLY A 17 -27.59 -2.74 -7.67
N TYR A 18 -28.13 -1.72 -8.34
CA TYR A 18 -28.37 -1.70 -9.79
C TYR A 18 -27.07 -1.86 -10.60
N THR A 19 -26.00 -1.19 -10.19
CA THR A 19 -24.68 -1.27 -10.86
C THR A 19 -24.07 -2.68 -10.83
N LYS A 20 -24.49 -3.53 -9.87
CA LYS A 20 -24.07 -4.93 -9.76
C LYS A 20 -24.94 -5.90 -10.57
N THR A 21 -25.95 -5.42 -11.29
CA THR A 21 -26.85 -6.27 -12.09
C THR A 21 -26.36 -6.42 -13.53
N TRP A 22 -26.64 -7.58 -14.14
CA TRP A 22 -26.37 -7.82 -15.57
C TRP A 22 -27.12 -6.84 -16.49
N ILE A 23 -28.21 -6.23 -16.02
CA ILE A 23 -29.00 -5.23 -16.74
C ILE A 23 -28.21 -3.93 -16.91
N HIS A 24 -27.44 -3.52 -15.89
CA HIS A 24 -26.55 -2.36 -16.00
C HIS A 24 -25.39 -2.61 -16.97
N ALA A 25 -24.82 -3.82 -16.95
CA ALA A 25 -23.80 -4.23 -17.93
C ALA A 25 -24.35 -4.19 -19.37
N LEU A 26 -25.55 -4.72 -19.58
CA LEU A 26 -26.23 -4.69 -20.90
C LEU A 26 -26.49 -3.25 -21.39
N ALA A 27 -26.92 -2.36 -20.49
CA ALA A 27 -27.14 -0.95 -20.81
C ALA A 27 -25.84 -0.22 -21.21
N THR A 28 -24.73 -0.58 -20.57
CA THR A 28 -23.40 -0.01 -20.86
C THR A 28 -22.85 -0.49 -22.21
N VAL A 29 -23.07 -1.76 -22.55
CA VAL A 29 -22.75 -2.31 -23.88
C VAL A 29 -23.58 -1.62 -24.97
N ALA A 30 -24.88 -1.42 -24.73
CA ALA A 30 -25.75 -0.71 -25.66
C ALA A 30 -25.34 0.77 -25.84
N LEU A 31 -24.96 1.46 -24.77
CA LEU A 31 -24.45 2.84 -24.82
C LEU A 31 -23.18 2.93 -25.68
N THR A 32 -22.29 1.94 -25.57
CA THR A 32 -21.05 1.87 -26.36
C THR A 32 -21.33 1.57 -27.84
N ALA A 33 -22.22 0.60 -28.11
CA ALA A 33 -22.60 0.23 -29.47
C ALA A 33 -23.34 1.36 -30.21
N PHE A 34 -24.31 2.02 -29.57
CA PHE A 34 -25.03 3.14 -30.18
C PHE A 34 -24.23 4.45 -30.13
N GLY A 35 -23.33 4.61 -29.15
CA GLY A 35 -22.41 5.75 -29.04
C GLY A 35 -21.45 5.82 -30.22
N THR A 36 -20.89 4.68 -30.64
CA THR A 36 -20.00 4.62 -31.82
C THR A 36 -20.75 4.89 -33.14
N LEU A 37 -22.04 4.53 -33.22
CA LEU A 37 -22.93 4.83 -34.36
C LEU A 37 -23.34 6.32 -34.49
N THR A 38 -23.03 7.17 -33.51
CA THR A 38 -23.27 8.62 -33.61
C THR A 38 -22.45 9.29 -34.71
N THR A 39 -21.32 8.69 -35.09
CA THR A 39 -20.50 9.09 -36.23
C THR A 39 -21.23 8.96 -37.57
N VAL A 40 -22.22 8.06 -37.65
CA VAL A 40 -23.04 7.81 -38.84
C VAL A 40 -24.28 8.71 -38.87
N HIS A 41 -24.98 8.85 -37.73
CA HIS A 41 -26.14 9.73 -37.65
C HIS A 41 -26.44 10.19 -36.21
N ARG A 42 -26.68 11.49 -36.03
CA ARG A 42 -26.94 12.12 -34.71
C ARG A 42 -28.15 11.57 -33.94
N PHE A 43 -29.09 10.88 -34.62
CA PHE A 43 -30.22 10.20 -33.96
C PHE A 43 -29.76 9.08 -33.02
N PHE A 44 -28.63 8.42 -33.30
CA PHE A 44 -28.11 7.38 -32.43
C PHE A 44 -27.67 7.90 -31.06
N ALA A 45 -27.40 9.20 -30.92
CA ALA A 45 -27.11 9.80 -29.62
C ALA A 45 -28.36 9.75 -28.72
N VAL A 46 -29.54 10.01 -29.29
CA VAL A 46 -30.82 9.90 -28.57
C VAL A 46 -31.10 8.44 -28.21
N VAL A 47 -30.86 7.50 -29.14
CA VAL A 47 -31.05 6.06 -28.89
C VAL A 47 -30.10 5.56 -27.80
N ALA A 48 -28.84 5.99 -27.80
CA ALA A 48 -27.84 5.60 -26.80
C ALA A 48 -28.23 6.09 -25.40
N ILE A 49 -28.67 7.34 -25.28
CA ILE A 49 -29.13 7.92 -24.01
C ILE A 49 -30.39 7.20 -23.50
N VAL A 50 -31.37 6.95 -24.38
CA VAL A 50 -32.61 6.24 -24.01
C VAL A 50 -32.30 4.80 -23.60
N ALA A 51 -31.45 4.09 -24.34
CA ALA A 51 -31.06 2.71 -24.02
C ALA A 51 -30.35 2.60 -22.66
N TYR A 52 -29.62 3.65 -22.26
CA TYR A 52 -28.93 3.70 -20.99
C TYR A 52 -29.85 4.08 -19.81
N LEU A 53 -30.71 5.09 -19.98
CA LEU A 53 -31.53 5.62 -18.89
C LEU A 53 -32.83 4.84 -18.66
N LEU A 54 -33.42 4.26 -19.72
CA LEU A 54 -34.71 3.59 -19.62
C LEU A 54 -34.68 2.39 -18.65
N PRO A 55 -33.68 1.48 -18.68
CA PRO A 55 -33.63 0.35 -17.75
C PRO A 55 -33.47 0.80 -16.28
N LEU A 56 -32.67 1.85 -16.05
CA LEU A 56 -32.47 2.44 -14.72
C LEU A 56 -33.78 3.00 -14.16
N VAL A 57 -34.51 3.77 -14.97
CA VAL A 57 -35.80 4.38 -14.58
C VAL A 57 -36.87 3.32 -14.32
N VAL A 58 -36.96 2.30 -15.18
CA VAL A 58 -37.93 1.20 -15.02
C VAL A 58 -37.64 0.39 -13.76
N GLN A 59 -36.38 0.05 -13.49
CA GLN A 59 -36.01 -0.71 -12.31
C GLN A 59 -36.17 0.10 -11.02
N TYR A 60 -35.89 1.41 -11.07
CA TYR A 60 -36.13 2.28 -9.93
C TYR A 60 -37.63 2.41 -9.63
N ALA A 61 -38.47 2.52 -10.67
CA ALA A 61 -39.92 2.55 -10.50
C ALA A 61 -40.48 1.25 -9.88
N ARG A 62 -39.95 0.09 -10.27
CA ARG A 62 -40.31 -1.22 -9.68
C ARG A 62 -39.82 -1.38 -8.24
N TYR A 63 -38.61 -0.91 -7.96
CA TYR A 63 -38.06 -0.87 -6.61
C TYR A 63 -38.89 0.04 -5.70
N ALA A 64 -39.30 1.22 -6.20
CA ALA A 64 -40.14 2.16 -5.47
C ALA A 64 -41.58 1.67 -5.26
N SER A 65 -42.09 0.80 -6.15
CA SER A 65 -43.43 0.19 -6.00
C SER A 65 -43.47 -1.06 -5.11
N GLY A 66 -42.32 -1.53 -4.60
CA GLY A 66 -42.24 -2.63 -3.64
C GLY A 66 -42.49 -4.03 -4.23
N GLU A 67 -42.39 -4.18 -5.55
CA GLU A 67 -42.68 -5.45 -6.23
C GLU A 67 -41.39 -6.27 -6.39
N THR A 68 -40.93 -6.86 -5.30
CA THR A 68 -39.91 -7.93 -5.34
C THR A 68 -40.60 -9.25 -5.64
N ASP A 69 -40.62 -9.64 -6.92
CA ASP A 69 -40.94 -11.00 -7.32
C ASP A 69 -39.75 -11.92 -7.00
N ARG A 70 -40.04 -13.02 -6.30
CA ARG A 70 -39.05 -14.03 -5.90
C ARG A 70 -38.84 -14.98 -7.07
N THR A 71 -37.67 -14.97 -7.69
CA THR A 71 -37.20 -16.14 -8.44
C THR A 71 -35.68 -16.24 -8.41
N ALA A 72 -35.19 -17.19 -7.61
CA ALA A 72 -34.18 -18.19 -7.97
C ALA A 72 -33.52 -18.72 -6.69
N ASP A 73 -34.02 -19.86 -6.20
CA ASP A 73 -33.16 -20.92 -5.67
C ASP A 73 -33.96 -22.21 -5.45
N GLY A 74 -33.33 -23.34 -5.75
CA GLY A 74 -33.69 -24.63 -5.16
C GLY A 74 -34.31 -25.67 -6.09
N ALA A 75 -33.46 -26.32 -6.89
CA ALA A 75 -33.71 -27.70 -7.28
C ALA A 75 -33.64 -28.62 -6.04
N GLY A 76 -34.57 -29.57 -5.90
CA GLY A 76 -34.37 -30.76 -5.08
C GLY A 76 -35.40 -31.03 -3.97
N SER A 77 -36.43 -31.80 -4.34
CA SER A 77 -36.90 -33.01 -3.64
C SER A 77 -37.34 -32.97 -2.16
N ASN A 78 -38.65 -33.26 -2.01
CA ASN A 78 -39.31 -34.09 -0.99
C ASN A 78 -39.48 -33.61 0.46
N GLY A 79 -40.75 -33.59 0.91
CA GLY A 79 -41.09 -34.02 2.27
C GLY A 79 -42.19 -33.27 3.05
N ARG A 80 -43.43 -33.31 2.56
CA ARG A 80 -44.72 -33.59 3.29
C ARG A 80 -44.95 -33.11 4.76
N VAL A 81 -46.17 -32.54 4.97
CA VAL A 81 -47.07 -32.50 6.17
C VAL A 81 -46.91 -31.32 7.16
N GLU A 82 -47.79 -30.30 7.08
CA GLU A 82 -49.00 -29.95 7.90
C GLU A 82 -48.69 -29.17 9.21
N THR A 83 -49.14 -27.89 9.29
CA THR A 83 -50.21 -27.31 10.17
C THR A 83 -49.74 -27.08 11.62
N ASP A 84 -50.18 -26.10 12.43
CA ASP A 84 -51.18 -25.03 12.45
C ASP A 84 -50.72 -24.12 13.63
N GLU A 85 -50.70 -22.79 13.49
CA GLU A 85 -51.66 -21.83 14.08
C GLU A 85 -51.67 -21.62 15.62
N LEU A 86 -51.95 -20.34 15.98
CA LEU A 86 -52.39 -19.74 17.27
C LEU A 86 -51.29 -19.33 18.28
N SER A 87 -51.36 -18.24 19.04
CA SER A 87 -52.07 -16.93 19.01
C SER A 87 -51.77 -16.25 20.37
N ALA A 88 -51.59 -14.92 20.37
CA ALA A 88 -51.87 -13.95 21.47
C ALA A 88 -51.14 -14.12 22.84
N SER A 89 -50.89 -13.15 23.72
CA SER A 89 -51.06 -11.69 23.92
C SER A 89 -50.34 -11.43 25.27
N GLY A 90 -49.58 -10.37 25.55
CA GLY A 90 -49.98 -8.97 25.68
C GLY A 90 -49.29 -8.36 26.93
N THR A 91 -48.66 -7.18 26.74
CA THR A 91 -48.65 -5.93 27.57
C THR A 91 -48.44 -5.99 29.11
N ASP A 92 -47.86 -5.03 29.84
CA ASP A 92 -47.36 -3.65 29.69
C ASP A 92 -46.55 -3.39 31.02
N GLY A 93 -45.44 -2.66 31.08
CA GLY A 93 -45.40 -1.19 31.24
C GLY A 93 -44.52 -0.78 32.46
N GLY A 94 -43.62 0.21 32.28
CA GLY A 94 -42.70 0.78 33.29
C GLY A 94 -43.36 1.75 34.30
N PRO A 95 -42.70 2.80 34.88
CA PRO A 95 -41.50 3.51 34.39
C PRO A 95 -40.48 4.05 35.45
N ALA A 96 -39.51 4.82 34.92
CA ALA A 96 -38.40 5.68 35.42
C ALA A 96 -38.64 6.58 36.66
N SER A 97 -37.72 7.37 37.28
CA SER A 97 -36.39 7.95 36.97
C SER A 97 -35.81 8.75 38.18
N ARG A 98 -34.48 9.00 38.19
CA ARG A 98 -33.73 10.28 38.51
C ARG A 98 -33.19 10.71 39.91
N THR A 99 -31.85 11.04 39.91
CA THR A 99 -31.04 12.17 40.51
C THR A 99 -30.97 12.40 42.05
N ASP A 100 -29.96 12.98 42.73
CA ASP A 100 -28.71 13.76 42.45
C ASP A 100 -27.79 13.81 43.72
N ALA A 101 -26.64 14.52 43.65
CA ALA A 101 -25.41 14.49 44.48
C ALA A 101 -25.26 15.45 45.73
N ALA A 102 -24.03 15.45 46.31
CA ALA A 102 -23.33 16.39 47.25
C ALA A 102 -23.45 16.17 48.78
N ASP A 103 -22.52 16.46 49.72
CA ASP A 103 -21.09 16.86 49.83
C ASP A 103 -20.70 16.90 51.35
N ALA A 104 -19.40 17.01 51.68
CA ALA A 104 -18.76 17.59 52.88
C ALA A 104 -18.23 16.71 54.06
N THR A 105 -16.90 16.80 54.26
CA THR A 105 -16.04 16.45 55.43
C THR A 105 -15.94 17.61 56.46
N PRO A 106 -15.40 17.49 57.71
CA PRO A 106 -13.93 17.46 57.99
C PRO A 106 -13.40 16.85 59.33
N SER A 107 -12.07 16.70 59.39
CA SER A 107 -11.11 16.88 60.54
C SER A 107 -10.49 15.68 61.30
N ASP A 108 -9.15 15.70 61.32
CA ASP A 108 -8.10 14.88 61.95
C ASP A 108 -7.89 15.22 63.47
N PRO A 109 -7.15 14.45 64.31
CA PRO A 109 -5.68 14.68 64.44
C PRO A 109 -4.77 13.50 64.88
N THR A 110 -3.56 13.43 64.27
CA THR A 110 -2.18 13.18 64.78
C THR A 110 -1.73 11.87 65.51
N SER A 111 -0.69 11.21 64.96
CA SER A 111 0.66 10.90 65.58
C SER A 111 1.35 9.75 64.81
N ARG A 112 2.31 10.02 63.91
CA ARG A 112 3.79 10.00 64.05
C ARG A 112 4.40 8.74 64.68
N ALA A 113 5.04 7.93 63.84
CA ALA A 113 6.18 7.08 64.20
C ALA A 113 7.16 7.01 63.01
N GLU A 114 8.35 7.57 63.22
CA GLU A 114 9.54 7.47 62.38
C GLU A 114 10.16 6.07 62.51
N VAL A 115 10.66 5.50 61.41
CA VAL A 115 11.71 4.47 61.45
C VAL A 115 12.67 4.69 60.30
N ALA A 116 13.94 4.69 60.68
CA ALA A 116 15.10 5.10 59.94
C ALA A 116 15.57 4.08 58.91
N GLU A 117 16.23 4.61 57.89
CA GLU A 117 17.05 3.94 56.90
C GLU A 117 18.21 3.20 57.60
N THR A 118 18.54 2.01 57.11
CA THR A 118 19.82 1.35 57.41
C THR A 118 20.36 0.82 56.10
N GLU A 119 21.48 1.40 55.67
CA GLU A 119 22.27 0.99 54.53
C GLU A 119 22.87 -0.40 54.77
N THR A 120 22.62 -1.33 53.86
CA THR A 120 23.45 -2.51 53.66
C THR A 120 23.89 -2.53 52.21
N ALA A 121 25.15 -2.18 52.01
CA ALA A 121 25.89 -2.45 50.79
C ALA A 121 26.07 -3.96 50.66
N ASP A 122 25.41 -4.56 49.66
CA ASP A 122 25.77 -5.88 49.18
C ASP A 122 26.33 -5.74 47.76
N SER A 123 27.54 -6.28 47.62
CA SER A 123 28.27 -6.35 46.37
C SER A 123 27.53 -7.26 45.41
N GLU A 124 26.85 -6.69 44.43
CA GLU A 124 26.39 -7.46 43.28
C GLU A 124 27.59 -7.73 42.36
N THR A 125 28.00 -8.98 42.45
CA THR A 125 28.86 -9.67 41.49
C THR A 125 28.33 -9.39 40.09
N THR A 126 29.16 -8.73 39.26
CA THR A 126 29.01 -8.66 37.82
C THR A 126 29.05 -10.07 37.23
N THR A 127 27.90 -10.74 37.17
CA THR A 127 27.63 -11.75 36.16
C THR A 127 27.22 -11.00 34.91
N GLY A 128 28.18 -10.82 34.01
CA GLY A 128 27.90 -10.44 32.62
C GLY A 128 27.02 -11.52 32.02
N THR A 129 25.72 -11.27 32.04
CA THR A 129 24.80 -11.91 31.10
C THR A 129 25.06 -11.21 29.77
N ASP A 130 25.67 -11.91 28.83
CA ASP A 130 25.54 -11.60 27.41
C ASP A 130 24.05 -11.70 27.06
N SER A 131 23.29 -10.65 27.37
CA SER A 131 22.00 -10.42 26.75
C SER A 131 22.33 -10.03 25.33
N SER A 132 22.25 -10.98 24.41
CA SER A 132 22.17 -10.70 22.98
C SER A 132 21.01 -9.73 22.78
N SER A 133 21.30 -8.43 22.71
CA SER A 133 20.29 -7.40 22.49
C SER A 133 19.60 -7.74 21.18
N GLU A 134 18.27 -7.86 21.21
CA GLU A 134 17.52 -8.08 19.97
C GLU A 134 17.85 -6.97 18.98
N PRO A 135 18.00 -7.29 17.68
CA PRO A 135 18.28 -6.29 16.66
C PRO A 135 17.16 -5.24 16.70
N ARG A 136 17.53 -4.02 17.08
CA ARG A 136 16.63 -2.88 17.27
C ARG A 136 16.85 -1.84 16.20
N TRP A 137 15.81 -1.08 15.89
CA TRP A 137 15.94 0.11 15.05
C TRP A 137 16.74 1.21 15.77
N THR A 138 17.70 1.80 15.06
CA THR A 138 18.52 2.92 15.52
C THR A 138 18.40 4.08 14.54
N ALA A 139 18.34 5.31 15.04
CA ALA A 139 18.40 6.49 14.18
C ALA A 139 19.84 6.71 13.74
N VAL A 140 20.01 7.17 12.51
CA VAL A 140 21.31 7.48 11.92
C VAL A 140 21.32 8.94 11.47
N ASP A 141 22.48 9.59 11.58
CA ASP A 141 22.66 10.96 11.12
C ASP A 141 22.53 11.03 9.59
N SER A 142 21.60 11.87 9.14
CA SER A 142 21.36 12.06 7.71
C SER A 142 22.26 13.17 7.16
N PRO A 143 22.88 12.97 5.99
CA PRO A 143 23.70 14.00 5.33
C PRO A 143 22.83 15.05 4.62
N THR A 144 21.50 14.95 4.70
CA THR A 144 20.54 15.88 4.11
C THR A 144 19.39 16.17 5.06
N GLY A 145 18.78 17.35 4.95
CA GLY A 145 17.52 17.69 5.62
C GLY A 145 16.29 17.49 4.74
N GLU A 146 16.48 17.05 3.50
CA GLU A 146 15.42 16.83 2.53
C GLU A 146 14.56 15.62 2.89
N THR A 147 13.26 15.69 2.61
CA THR A 147 12.38 14.52 2.74
C THR A 147 12.85 13.41 1.80
N LEU A 148 13.07 12.22 2.36
CA LEU A 148 13.36 11.01 1.62
C LEU A 148 12.04 10.28 1.35
N PHE A 149 11.82 9.84 0.11
CA PHE A 149 10.58 9.24 -0.35
C PHE A 149 10.64 7.72 -0.41
N ASP A 150 11.79 7.15 -0.80
CA ASP A 150 11.92 5.72 -1.02
C ASP A 150 13.36 5.24 -0.75
N ALA A 151 13.53 3.94 -0.49
CA ALA A 151 14.81 3.32 -0.16
C ALA A 151 14.96 1.93 -0.80
N ALA A 152 16.21 1.54 -1.10
CA ALA A 152 16.54 0.21 -1.62
C ALA A 152 17.81 -0.34 -0.96
N ILE A 153 17.92 -1.67 -0.88
CA ILE A 153 19.14 -2.38 -0.46
C ILE A 153 19.87 -2.88 -1.71
N ALA A 154 21.17 -2.60 -1.81
CA ALA A 154 22.04 -3.04 -2.90
C ALA A 154 23.25 -3.77 -2.32
N GLY A 155 23.15 -5.10 -2.16
CA GLY A 155 24.14 -5.87 -1.42
C GLY A 155 24.13 -5.50 0.07
N ASP A 156 25.27 -5.07 0.59
CA ASP A 156 25.39 -4.62 1.99
C ASP A 156 25.03 -3.12 2.15
N ASP A 157 24.98 -2.39 1.04
CA ASP A 157 24.68 -0.96 1.02
C ASP A 157 23.18 -0.68 0.98
N ALA A 158 22.81 0.52 1.43
CA ALA A 158 21.45 1.03 1.30
C ALA A 158 21.49 2.40 0.64
N TYR A 159 20.45 2.67 -0.14
CA TYR A 159 20.28 3.92 -0.85
C TYR A 159 18.90 4.49 -0.53
N ALA A 160 18.80 5.82 -0.53
CA ALA A 160 17.53 6.50 -0.41
C ALA A 160 17.48 7.71 -1.32
N VAL A 161 16.28 8.03 -1.81
CA VAL A 161 16.02 9.14 -2.73
C VAL A 161 15.01 10.09 -2.16
N GLY A 162 15.07 11.37 -2.53
CA GLY A 162 14.23 12.38 -1.91
C GLY A 162 13.92 13.60 -2.77
N SER A 163 13.46 14.64 -2.08
CA SER A 163 13.25 15.97 -2.63
C SER A 163 14.52 16.52 -3.29
N ASP A 164 14.32 17.44 -4.23
CA ASP A 164 15.39 18.13 -4.95
C ASP A 164 16.39 17.20 -5.66
N GLY A 165 16.00 15.94 -5.91
CA GLY A 165 16.83 14.97 -6.63
C GLY A 165 17.94 14.36 -5.79
N VAL A 166 17.88 14.50 -4.45
CA VAL A 166 18.91 13.94 -3.59
C VAL A 166 18.91 12.41 -3.68
N VAL A 167 20.12 11.84 -3.76
CA VAL A 167 20.39 10.40 -3.55
C VAL A 167 21.44 10.31 -2.45
N VAL A 168 21.13 9.59 -1.39
CA VAL A 168 22.05 9.30 -0.29
C VAL A 168 22.31 7.81 -0.23
N ALA A 169 23.52 7.43 0.17
CA ALA A 169 23.94 6.04 0.33
C ALA A 169 24.59 5.84 1.69
N GLY A 170 24.29 4.73 2.35
CA GLY A 170 24.91 4.33 3.61
C GLY A 170 25.58 2.98 3.46
N ALA A 171 26.89 2.94 3.72
CA ALA A 171 27.68 1.71 3.81
C ALA A 171 27.82 1.33 5.30
N GLY A 172 27.27 0.20 5.74
CA GLY A 172 27.31 -0.18 7.16
C GLY A 172 26.48 0.75 8.08
N THR A 173 26.97 1.00 9.30
CA THR A 173 26.29 1.84 10.32
C THR A 173 26.92 3.22 10.40
N ASP A 174 26.10 4.28 10.35
CA ASP A 174 26.48 5.69 10.58
C ASP A 174 27.32 6.40 9.49
N ASP A 175 27.52 5.78 8.31
CA ASP A 175 28.31 6.36 7.21
C ASP A 175 27.45 6.77 5.99
N TRP A 176 26.32 7.47 6.24
CA TRP A 176 25.51 8.00 5.14
C TRP A 176 26.16 9.22 4.49
N ARG A 177 26.15 9.25 3.16
CA ARG A 177 26.69 10.35 2.35
C ARG A 177 25.77 10.69 1.18
N VAL A 178 25.88 11.92 0.71
CA VAL A 178 25.22 12.35 -0.54
C VAL A 178 25.99 11.78 -1.73
N VAL A 179 25.29 11.03 -2.59
CA VAL A 179 25.79 10.54 -3.88
C VAL A 179 25.44 11.54 -4.99
N LEU A 180 24.19 11.99 -5.01
CA LEU A 180 23.68 13.02 -5.92
C LEU A 180 22.95 14.10 -5.13
N SER A 181 23.20 15.37 -5.43
CA SER A 181 22.54 16.50 -4.76
C SER A 181 21.32 17.04 -5.50
N ASP A 182 21.25 16.81 -6.81
CA ASP A 182 20.35 17.49 -7.75
C ASP A 182 19.78 16.54 -8.83
N GLY A 183 19.85 15.24 -8.56
CA GLY A 183 19.34 14.18 -9.42
C GLY A 183 20.24 13.84 -10.62
N PRO A 184 19.88 12.80 -11.40
CA PRO A 184 20.74 12.29 -12.46
C PRO A 184 21.05 13.31 -13.56
N GLY A 185 20.05 14.12 -13.92
CA GLY A 185 20.18 15.20 -14.92
C GLY A 185 20.50 16.59 -14.35
N ALA A 186 20.88 16.70 -13.06
CA ALA A 186 21.18 17.97 -12.38
C ALA A 186 20.03 19.01 -12.44
N GLY A 187 18.78 18.54 -12.42
CA GLY A 187 17.57 19.35 -12.54
C GLY A 187 16.88 19.66 -11.21
N ALA A 188 17.36 19.06 -10.11
CA ALA A 188 16.72 19.09 -8.79
C ALA A 188 15.24 18.67 -8.80
N ASN A 189 14.88 17.72 -9.66
CA ASN A 189 13.54 17.12 -9.63
C ASN A 189 13.47 16.09 -8.51
N ALA A 190 12.39 16.09 -7.72
CA ALA A 190 12.19 15.09 -6.68
C ALA A 190 12.22 13.67 -7.27
N LEU A 191 13.00 12.80 -6.66
CA LEU A 191 13.07 11.37 -6.99
C LEU A 191 12.05 10.63 -6.12
N ARG A 192 11.16 9.88 -6.77
CA ARG A 192 9.98 9.26 -6.14
C ARG A 192 10.19 7.79 -5.80
N GLY A 193 10.99 7.08 -6.58
CA GLY A 193 11.23 5.67 -6.39
C GLY A 193 12.68 5.30 -6.64
N ILE A 194 13.09 4.21 -6.01
CA ILE A 194 14.39 3.58 -6.15
C ILE A 194 14.26 2.06 -6.11
N ASP A 195 15.02 1.36 -6.95
CA ASP A 195 15.12 -0.10 -6.86
C ASP A 195 16.51 -0.57 -7.29
N ALA A 196 16.98 -1.69 -6.75
CA ALA A 196 18.33 -2.19 -6.98
C ALA A 196 18.31 -3.61 -7.56
N VAL A 197 19.13 -3.83 -8.59
CA VAL A 197 19.40 -5.18 -9.09
C VAL A 197 20.50 -5.80 -8.24
N PRO A 198 20.33 -7.01 -7.68
CA PRO A 198 21.39 -7.68 -6.92
C PRO A 198 22.69 -7.82 -7.70
N GLY A 199 23.76 -7.20 -7.19
CA GLY A 199 25.07 -7.12 -7.85
C GLY A 199 25.12 -6.25 -9.12
N GLY A 200 24.02 -5.58 -9.46
CA GLY A 200 23.85 -4.74 -10.63
C GLY A 200 23.72 -3.26 -10.26
N GLY A 201 22.92 -2.53 -11.03
CA GLY A 201 22.72 -1.10 -10.83
C GLY A 201 21.61 -0.76 -9.84
N VAL A 202 21.72 0.44 -9.27
CA VAL A 202 20.65 1.09 -8.50
C VAL A 202 19.93 2.06 -9.42
N TRP A 203 18.65 1.82 -9.66
CA TRP A 203 17.80 2.64 -10.53
C TRP A 203 17.00 3.64 -9.70
N VAL A 204 16.99 4.89 -10.12
CA VAL A 204 16.22 5.97 -9.49
C VAL A 204 15.34 6.65 -10.52
N ALA A 205 14.14 7.05 -10.12
CA ALA A 205 13.24 7.78 -11.00
C ALA A 205 12.35 8.77 -10.25
N GLY A 206 11.83 9.78 -10.94
CA GLY A 206 10.91 10.72 -10.33
C GLY A 206 10.29 11.76 -11.26
N ASP A 207 10.06 12.94 -10.71
CA ASP A 207 9.36 14.04 -11.35
C ASP A 207 10.11 14.54 -12.60
N GLY A 208 9.36 15.09 -13.56
CA GLY A 208 9.93 15.61 -14.81
C GLY A 208 10.56 14.55 -15.72
N GLY A 209 10.26 13.27 -15.49
CA GLY A 209 10.87 12.15 -16.20
C GLY A 209 12.32 11.91 -15.80
N ALA A 210 12.73 12.33 -14.59
CA ALA A 210 14.07 12.05 -14.08
C ALA A 210 14.28 10.54 -13.98
N VAL A 211 15.36 10.02 -14.56
CA VAL A 211 15.73 8.60 -14.50
C VAL A 211 17.25 8.50 -14.47
N GLY A 212 17.79 7.68 -13.57
CA GLY A 212 19.22 7.44 -13.48
C GLY A 212 19.53 6.01 -13.08
N ARG A 213 20.73 5.57 -13.43
CA ARG A 213 21.31 4.32 -12.93
C ARG A 213 22.64 4.63 -12.25
N LEU A 214 22.77 4.25 -10.99
CA LEU A 214 24.02 4.32 -10.24
C LEU A 214 24.72 2.97 -10.26
N ASP A 215 26.05 3.01 -10.27
CA ASP A 215 26.94 1.88 -10.06
C ASP A 215 27.36 1.87 -8.57
N PRO A 216 26.89 0.89 -7.78
CA PRO A 216 27.14 0.87 -6.34
C PRO A 216 28.63 0.70 -5.99
N ASP A 217 29.44 0.11 -6.87
CA ASP A 217 30.87 -0.10 -6.62
C ASP A 217 31.68 1.20 -6.77
N THR A 218 31.18 2.14 -7.57
CA THR A 218 31.95 3.33 -7.98
C THR A 218 31.27 4.66 -7.68
N ASP A 219 30.02 4.64 -7.21
CA ASP A 219 29.13 5.81 -7.06
C ASP A 219 28.88 6.61 -8.33
N ARG A 220 29.30 6.10 -9.48
CA ARG A 220 29.09 6.78 -10.75
C ARG A 220 27.66 6.55 -11.19
N HIS A 221 27.06 7.59 -11.76
CA HIS A 221 25.74 7.48 -12.36
C HIS A 221 25.75 7.75 -13.86
N VAL A 222 24.70 7.28 -14.52
CA VAL A 222 24.35 7.64 -15.89
C VAL A 222 22.94 8.23 -15.88
N ASP A 223 22.78 9.36 -16.55
CA ASP A 223 21.49 10.02 -16.74
C ASP A 223 20.73 9.41 -17.93
N TYR A 224 19.51 8.97 -17.66
CA TYR A 224 18.56 8.44 -18.64
C TYR A 224 17.24 9.21 -18.63
N SER A 225 17.25 10.43 -18.08
CA SER A 225 16.06 11.25 -17.93
C SER A 225 15.39 11.56 -19.27
N ALA A 226 14.07 11.75 -19.22
CA ALA A 226 13.20 12.00 -20.35
C ALA A 226 13.32 10.94 -21.47
N PRO A 227 13.04 9.65 -21.19
CA PRO A 227 13.12 8.58 -22.17
C PRO A 227 12.24 8.90 -23.39
N ASP A 228 12.83 8.90 -24.58
CA ASP A 228 12.19 9.33 -25.84
C ASP A 228 11.59 10.75 -25.80
N GLY A 229 12.09 11.62 -24.91
CA GLY A 229 11.58 12.97 -24.69
C GLY A 229 10.35 13.05 -23.77
N ASP A 230 9.97 11.94 -23.12
CA ASP A 230 8.83 11.88 -22.21
C ASP A 230 9.19 12.43 -20.81
N THR A 231 8.68 13.62 -20.47
CA THR A 231 8.93 14.29 -19.19
C THR A 231 7.81 14.06 -18.18
N SER A 232 6.99 13.02 -18.35
CA SER A 232 5.94 12.67 -17.39
C SER A 232 6.55 12.31 -16.04
N ASN A 233 5.87 12.66 -14.94
CA ASN A 233 6.35 12.32 -13.60
C ASN A 233 6.30 10.80 -13.40
N VAL A 234 7.44 10.20 -13.08
CA VAL A 234 7.53 8.79 -12.71
C VAL A 234 7.18 8.67 -11.23
N ALA A 235 6.15 7.88 -10.93
CA ALA A 235 5.66 7.64 -9.58
C ALA A 235 6.41 6.51 -8.89
N ALA A 236 6.82 5.48 -9.63
CA ALA A 236 7.53 4.32 -9.09
C ALA A 236 8.46 3.70 -10.14
N VAL A 237 9.51 3.03 -9.68
CA VAL A 237 10.46 2.27 -10.50
C VAL A 237 10.63 0.87 -9.91
N ALA A 238 10.78 -0.13 -10.78
CA ALA A 238 11.22 -1.46 -10.38
C ALA A 238 12.29 -1.96 -11.36
N ALA A 239 13.28 -2.68 -10.86
CA ALA A 239 14.38 -3.21 -11.65
C ALA A 239 14.65 -4.68 -11.29
N ALA A 240 14.99 -5.48 -12.29
CA ALA A 240 15.33 -6.89 -12.11
C ALA A 240 16.26 -7.37 -13.21
N GLY A 241 16.89 -8.51 -13.01
CA GLY A 241 17.77 -9.15 -13.98
C GLY A 241 19.12 -9.49 -13.37
N GLU A 242 20.12 -9.60 -14.24
CA GLU A 242 21.49 -9.92 -13.86
C GLU A 242 22.38 -8.69 -14.04
N PRO A 243 23.53 -8.61 -13.34
CA PRO A 243 24.48 -7.53 -13.54
C PRO A 243 24.87 -7.40 -15.03
N GLY A 244 24.55 -6.25 -15.62
CA GLY A 244 24.81 -5.99 -17.04
C GLY A 244 23.71 -6.40 -18.03
N ASP A 245 22.65 -7.12 -17.61
CA ASP A 245 21.40 -7.32 -18.39
C ASP A 245 20.19 -7.11 -17.46
N GLU A 246 19.67 -5.88 -17.45
CA GLU A 246 18.66 -5.45 -16.49
C GLU A 246 17.39 -5.01 -17.23
N THR A 247 16.25 -5.35 -16.67
CA THR A 247 14.95 -4.79 -17.03
C THR A 247 14.58 -3.74 -15.98
N VAL A 248 14.22 -2.54 -16.44
CA VAL A 248 13.70 -1.47 -15.59
C VAL A 248 12.30 -1.10 -16.03
N LEU A 249 11.38 -0.90 -15.08
CA LEU A 249 10.01 -0.47 -15.32
C LEU A 249 9.80 0.89 -14.68
N LEU A 250 9.32 1.86 -15.46
CA LEU A 250 8.96 3.19 -14.98
C LEU A 250 7.43 3.31 -15.03
N ALA A 251 6.80 3.53 -13.88
CA ALA A 251 5.36 3.69 -13.79
C ALA A 251 4.99 5.14 -13.49
N ASP A 252 3.97 5.68 -14.18
CA ASP A 252 3.59 7.10 -14.06
C ASP A 252 2.18 7.34 -13.49
N GLY A 253 1.91 8.59 -13.16
CA GLY A 253 0.63 9.04 -12.60
C GLY A 253 -0.57 8.96 -13.57
N SER A 254 -0.35 8.59 -14.84
CA SER A 254 -1.40 8.38 -15.85
C SER A 254 -1.75 6.89 -16.04
N GLY A 255 -1.16 6.03 -15.22
CA GLY A 255 -1.37 4.59 -15.27
C GLY A 255 -0.56 3.89 -16.35
N ARG A 256 0.49 4.54 -16.88
CA ARG A 256 1.36 3.94 -17.89
C ARG A 256 2.57 3.30 -17.24
N VAL A 257 3.08 2.25 -17.88
CA VAL A 257 4.35 1.61 -17.56
C VAL A 257 5.21 1.60 -18.79
N ARG A 258 6.42 2.16 -18.68
CA ARG A 258 7.45 2.10 -19.72
C ARG A 258 8.51 1.11 -19.31
N ARG A 259 8.87 0.22 -20.24
CA ARG A 259 9.88 -0.81 -20.02
C ARG A 259 11.21 -0.41 -20.68
N GLY A 260 12.29 -0.49 -19.92
CA GLY A 260 13.66 -0.33 -20.38
C GLY A 260 14.42 -1.66 -20.33
N ARG A 261 15.35 -1.84 -21.26
CA ARG A 261 16.32 -2.95 -21.27
C ARG A 261 17.72 -2.39 -21.31
N TYR A 262 18.44 -2.56 -20.23
CA TYR A 262 19.84 -2.21 -20.12
C TYR A 262 20.70 -3.42 -20.47
N ARG A 263 21.69 -3.25 -21.36
CA ARG A 263 22.70 -4.26 -21.68
C ARG A 263 24.07 -3.61 -21.84
N ASP A 264 25.01 -3.96 -20.97
CA ASP A 264 26.41 -3.55 -21.07
C ASP A 264 26.62 -2.04 -21.34
N GLY A 265 25.84 -1.18 -20.67
CA GLY A 265 25.92 0.28 -20.81
C GLY A 265 24.94 0.90 -21.82
N GLU A 266 24.29 0.09 -22.65
CA GLU A 266 23.27 0.54 -23.60
C GLU A 266 21.87 0.35 -23.02
N LEU A 267 21.00 1.36 -23.15
CA LEU A 267 19.62 1.31 -22.69
C LEU A 267 18.67 1.52 -23.86
N ALA A 268 17.71 0.60 -24.01
CA ALA A 268 16.64 0.70 -25.00
C ALA A 268 15.27 0.74 -24.32
N TRP A 269 14.45 1.70 -24.71
CA TRP A 269 13.08 1.86 -24.20
C TRP A 269 12.06 1.25 -25.16
N ASP A 270 11.04 0.60 -24.60
CA ASP A 270 9.82 0.24 -25.30
C ASP A 270 8.80 1.37 -25.21
N ASP A 271 7.79 1.34 -26.10
CA ASP A 271 6.61 2.19 -25.97
C ASP A 271 5.87 1.91 -24.66
N PRO A 272 5.32 2.95 -23.98
CA PRO A 272 4.62 2.76 -22.74
C PRO A 272 3.31 1.99 -22.95
N THR A 273 3.03 1.05 -22.04
CA THR A 273 1.79 0.28 -22.01
C THR A 273 0.91 0.76 -20.86
N LYS A 274 -0.38 0.36 -20.88
CA LYS A 274 -1.35 0.76 -19.88
C LYS A 274 -2.00 -0.49 -19.28
N PRO A 275 -1.53 -0.98 -18.11
CA PRO A 275 -2.05 -2.20 -17.49
C PRO A 275 -3.55 -2.14 -17.20
N GLY A 276 -4.01 -0.96 -16.75
CA GLY A 276 -5.38 -0.72 -16.32
C GLY A 276 -6.12 0.36 -17.11
N SER A 277 -7.15 0.94 -16.49
CA SER A 277 -7.97 1.99 -17.10
C SER A 277 -7.26 3.35 -17.18
N GLY A 278 -6.22 3.57 -16.37
CA GLY A 278 -5.46 4.83 -16.31
C GLY A 278 -5.47 5.57 -15.01
N SER A 279 -5.88 4.91 -13.95
CA SER A 279 -5.58 5.36 -12.61
C SER A 279 -4.07 5.43 -12.40
N SER A 280 -3.63 6.34 -11.55
CA SER A 280 -2.22 6.50 -11.21
C SER A 280 -1.68 5.17 -10.71
N ILE A 281 -0.53 4.73 -11.21
CA ILE A 281 0.18 3.62 -10.57
C ILE A 281 0.69 4.16 -9.22
N ALA A 282 0.45 3.39 -8.16
CA ALA A 282 0.93 3.72 -6.82
C ALA A 282 2.33 3.13 -6.60
N ALA A 283 2.51 1.85 -6.95
CA ALA A 283 3.78 1.16 -6.83
C ALA A 283 3.91 0.02 -7.84
N ILE A 284 5.17 -0.40 -8.06
CA ILE A 284 5.54 -1.54 -8.89
C ILE A 284 6.73 -2.24 -8.25
N SER A 285 6.74 -3.57 -8.29
CA SER A 285 7.81 -4.41 -7.74
C SER A 285 8.08 -5.59 -8.67
N LEU A 286 9.35 -5.90 -8.87
CA LEU A 286 9.81 -7.06 -9.63
C LEU A 286 10.63 -7.99 -8.73
N ARG A 287 10.54 -9.28 -9.02
CA ARG A 287 11.48 -10.31 -8.58
C ARG A 287 12.62 -10.41 -9.58
N GLU A 288 13.73 -11.03 -9.17
CA GLU A 288 14.92 -11.27 -10.01
C GLU A 288 14.58 -11.94 -11.36
N ASP A 289 13.59 -12.84 -11.38
CA ASP A 289 13.13 -13.54 -12.59
C ASP A 289 12.29 -12.67 -13.55
N GLY A 290 12.03 -11.41 -13.19
CA GLY A 290 11.22 -10.46 -13.95
C GLY A 290 9.72 -10.66 -13.80
N SER A 291 9.26 -11.60 -12.97
CA SER A 291 7.87 -11.63 -12.54
C SER A 291 7.62 -10.60 -11.43
N GLY A 292 6.42 -10.08 -11.32
CA GLY A 292 6.13 -9.03 -10.34
C GLY A 292 4.73 -8.48 -10.44
N TYR A 293 4.50 -7.39 -9.71
CA TYR A 293 3.18 -6.81 -9.53
C TYR A 293 3.25 -5.28 -9.53
N LEU A 294 2.15 -4.66 -9.94
CA LEU A 294 1.89 -3.24 -9.72
C LEU A 294 0.48 -3.04 -9.21
N CYS A 295 0.28 -1.95 -8.47
CA CYS A 295 -1.02 -1.54 -7.97
C CYS A 295 -1.33 -0.10 -8.42
N ASP A 296 -2.61 0.20 -8.61
CA ASP A 296 -3.08 1.53 -8.93
C ASP A 296 -3.93 2.14 -7.80
N THR A 297 -4.13 3.45 -7.85
CA THR A 297 -4.90 4.20 -6.85
C THR A 297 -6.41 3.98 -6.96
N SER A 298 -6.87 3.02 -7.77
CA SER A 298 -8.29 2.66 -7.96
C SER A 298 -8.54 1.19 -7.68
N ASP A 299 -7.76 0.63 -6.75
CA ASP A 299 -7.90 -0.75 -6.24
C ASP A 299 -7.47 -1.83 -7.24
N GLY A 300 -6.91 -1.44 -8.40
CA GLY A 300 -6.40 -2.35 -9.41
C GLY A 300 -5.04 -2.94 -9.03
N VAL A 301 -4.87 -4.24 -9.24
CA VAL A 301 -3.57 -4.92 -9.11
C VAL A 301 -3.34 -5.80 -10.34
N TYR A 302 -2.13 -5.72 -10.87
CA TYR A 302 -1.75 -6.36 -12.13
C TYR A 302 -0.45 -7.12 -11.97
N ALA A 303 -0.42 -8.36 -12.44
CA ALA A 303 0.76 -9.22 -12.44
C ALA A 303 1.48 -9.14 -13.80
N THR A 304 2.80 -9.17 -13.77
CA THR A 304 3.63 -9.46 -14.94
C THR A 304 4.45 -10.72 -14.70
N ARG A 305 4.68 -11.49 -15.77
CA ARG A 305 5.48 -12.72 -15.75
C ARG A 305 6.62 -12.68 -16.76
N ASP A 306 6.84 -11.53 -17.38
CA ASP A 306 7.73 -11.36 -18.51
C ASP A 306 8.49 -10.04 -18.46
N GLY A 307 8.75 -9.52 -17.26
CA GLY A 307 9.49 -8.28 -17.05
C GLY A 307 8.74 -7.06 -17.56
N GLY A 308 7.42 -7.02 -17.41
CA GLY A 308 6.57 -5.89 -17.80
C GLY A 308 6.31 -5.76 -19.30
N ARG A 309 6.48 -6.82 -20.10
CA ARG A 309 6.02 -6.81 -21.50
C ARG A 309 4.50 -6.95 -21.56
N THR A 310 3.93 -7.72 -20.64
CA THR A 310 2.48 -7.88 -20.48
C THR A 310 2.08 -7.81 -19.01
N PHE A 311 0.83 -7.38 -18.79
CA PHE A 311 0.21 -7.27 -17.48
C PHE A 311 -1.17 -7.94 -17.49
N GLU A 312 -1.47 -8.71 -16.45
CA GLU A 312 -2.74 -9.38 -16.24
C GLU A 312 -3.40 -8.90 -14.94
N SER A 313 -4.68 -8.57 -14.97
CA SER A 313 -5.41 -8.13 -13.77
C SER A 313 -5.57 -9.30 -12.79
N VAL A 314 -5.13 -9.10 -11.55
CA VAL A 314 -5.32 -10.03 -10.41
C VAL A 314 -6.14 -9.41 -9.27
N GLY A 315 -6.46 -8.12 -9.36
CA GLY A 315 -7.44 -7.39 -8.54
C GLY A 315 -8.70 -6.98 -9.33
N PRO A 316 -9.72 -6.38 -8.68
CA PRO A 316 -9.59 -5.51 -7.50
C PRO A 316 -9.33 -6.24 -6.19
N VAL A 317 -8.64 -5.59 -5.24
CA VAL A 317 -8.33 -6.18 -3.93
C VAL A 317 -9.38 -5.89 -2.85
N GLY A 318 -10.34 -5.02 -3.15
CA GLY A 318 -11.41 -4.64 -2.24
C GLY A 318 -10.92 -3.76 -1.10
N ALA A 319 -10.04 -2.79 -1.40
CA ALA A 319 -9.58 -1.83 -0.41
C ALA A 319 -10.67 -0.81 -0.05
N ASP A 320 -10.75 -0.45 1.24
CA ASP A 320 -11.57 0.66 1.71
C ASP A 320 -10.82 2.00 1.58
N GLY A 321 -9.49 1.94 1.48
CA GLY A 321 -8.57 3.05 1.22
C GLY A 321 -7.90 3.01 -0.15
N THR A 322 -6.87 3.83 -0.33
CA THR A 322 -6.02 3.88 -1.52
C THR A 322 -4.84 2.94 -1.37
N LEU A 323 -4.53 2.15 -2.40
CA LEU A 323 -3.33 1.33 -2.43
C LEU A 323 -2.09 2.24 -2.45
N THR A 324 -1.11 1.94 -1.60
CA THR A 324 0.09 2.77 -1.43
C THR A 324 1.35 2.07 -1.90
N ASP A 325 1.43 0.74 -1.75
CA ASP A 325 2.62 -0.01 -2.14
C ASP A 325 2.33 -1.49 -2.47
N VAL A 326 3.25 -2.15 -3.17
CA VAL A 326 3.19 -3.57 -3.50
C VAL A 326 4.58 -4.21 -3.45
N ALA A 327 4.69 -5.37 -2.80
CA ALA A 327 5.89 -6.17 -2.78
C ALA A 327 5.62 -7.57 -3.33
N ALA A 328 6.36 -7.97 -4.38
CA ALA A 328 6.37 -9.34 -4.87
C ALA A 328 7.15 -10.23 -3.88
N THR A 329 6.57 -11.34 -3.43
CA THR A 329 7.14 -12.15 -2.33
C THR A 329 7.74 -13.46 -2.78
N GLU A 330 6.89 -14.44 -3.09
CA GLU A 330 7.21 -15.74 -3.70
C GLU A 330 6.62 -15.76 -5.12
N PRO A 331 7.00 -16.70 -6.01
CA PRO A 331 6.37 -16.80 -7.32
C PRO A 331 4.84 -16.84 -7.20
N GLU A 332 4.17 -16.03 -8.01
CA GLU A 332 2.69 -15.90 -8.02
C GLU A 332 2.06 -15.35 -6.72
N THR A 333 2.83 -14.73 -5.83
CA THR A 333 2.32 -14.13 -4.59
C THR A 333 2.82 -12.71 -4.38
N CYS A 334 2.00 -11.89 -3.70
CA CYS A 334 2.39 -10.54 -3.32
C CYS A 334 1.70 -10.06 -2.05
N LEU A 335 2.21 -8.94 -1.54
CA LEU A 335 1.61 -8.15 -0.48
C LEU A 335 1.29 -6.76 -1.05
N VAL A 336 0.12 -6.22 -0.72
CA VAL A 336 -0.30 -4.88 -1.13
C VAL A 336 -0.68 -4.08 0.11
N ALA A 337 -0.06 -2.92 0.30
CA ALA A 337 -0.38 -1.99 1.38
C ALA A 337 -1.40 -0.94 0.92
N ALA A 338 -2.17 -0.40 1.88
CA ALA A 338 -3.09 0.69 1.64
C ALA A 338 -3.11 1.68 2.82
N ASP A 339 -3.56 2.90 2.55
CA ASP A 339 -3.66 4.00 3.52
C ASP A 339 -4.74 3.79 4.61
N ASP A 340 -5.47 2.67 4.56
CA ASP A 340 -6.46 2.25 5.56
C ASP A 340 -5.88 1.36 6.68
N GLY A 341 -4.55 1.22 6.73
CA GLY A 341 -3.85 0.44 7.75
C GLY A 341 -3.84 -1.07 7.48
N VAL A 342 -4.25 -1.51 6.28
CA VAL A 342 -4.42 -2.93 5.94
C VAL A 342 -3.44 -3.36 4.86
N ILE A 343 -2.70 -4.44 5.13
CA ILE A 343 -1.98 -5.21 4.11
C ILE A 343 -2.88 -6.31 3.59
N ARG A 344 -2.87 -6.52 2.28
CA ARG A 344 -3.63 -7.58 1.60
C ARG A 344 -2.62 -8.55 0.98
N ARG A 345 -2.68 -9.81 1.40
CA ARG A 345 -1.84 -10.88 0.87
C ARG A 345 -2.55 -11.61 -0.25
N TYR A 346 -1.89 -11.74 -1.40
CA TYR A 346 -2.32 -12.59 -2.50
C TYR A 346 -1.54 -13.91 -2.49
N ASP A 347 -2.24 -15.03 -2.49
CA ASP A 347 -1.64 -16.38 -2.49
C ASP A 347 -1.59 -17.03 -3.89
N GLY A 348 -1.79 -16.24 -4.95
CA GLY A 348 -1.95 -16.73 -6.33
C GLY A 348 -3.40 -17.01 -6.71
N THR A 349 -4.32 -17.02 -5.74
CA THR A 349 -5.75 -17.26 -6.00
C THR A 349 -6.67 -16.30 -5.24
N THR A 350 -6.34 -15.99 -4.00
CA THR A 350 -7.22 -15.33 -3.05
C THR A 350 -6.49 -14.18 -2.36
N TRP A 351 -7.24 -13.11 -2.11
CA TRP A 351 -6.79 -11.97 -1.32
C TRP A 351 -7.22 -12.14 0.15
N THR A 352 -6.27 -12.04 1.07
CA THR A 352 -6.52 -12.08 2.51
C THR A 352 -6.10 -10.76 3.16
N PRO A 353 -7.04 -9.97 3.71
CA PRO A 353 -6.71 -8.73 4.40
C PRO A 353 -6.17 -8.99 5.81
N HIS A 354 -5.19 -8.21 6.22
CA HIS A 354 -4.58 -8.23 7.54
C HIS A 354 -4.34 -6.78 8.02
N ARG A 355 -5.06 -6.37 9.06
CA ARG A 355 -4.95 -5.02 9.62
C ARG A 355 -3.75 -4.92 10.55
N LEU A 356 -2.88 -3.94 10.30
CA LEU A 356 -1.70 -3.67 11.12
C LEU A 356 -1.99 -2.64 12.21
N GLY A 357 -2.76 -1.61 11.86
CA GLY A 357 -3.11 -0.49 12.74
C GLY A 357 -4.14 0.41 12.08
N ASP A 358 -4.32 1.61 12.64
CA ASP A 358 -5.25 2.62 12.12
C ASP A 358 -4.54 3.73 11.32
N ASP A 359 -3.21 3.78 11.37
CA ASP A 359 -2.40 4.77 10.65
C ASP A 359 -2.21 4.40 9.16
N PRO A 360 -2.14 5.39 8.25
CA PRO A 360 -1.87 5.14 6.85
C PRO A 360 -0.54 4.43 6.61
N LEU A 361 -0.57 3.27 5.96
CA LEU A 361 0.64 2.60 5.51
C LEU A 361 1.23 3.36 4.33
N ARG A 362 2.55 3.60 4.36
CA ARG A 362 3.27 4.41 3.37
C ARG A 362 4.08 3.59 2.39
N ALA A 363 4.82 2.61 2.90
CA ALA A 363 5.66 1.74 2.09
C ALA A 363 5.71 0.32 2.67
N LEU A 364 6.12 -0.61 1.82
CA LEU A 364 6.17 -2.04 2.04
C LEU A 364 7.32 -2.64 1.22
N SER A 365 8.25 -3.30 1.89
CA SER A 365 9.33 -4.04 1.25
C SER A 365 9.33 -5.49 1.73
N ALA A 366 9.69 -6.42 0.84
CA ALA A 366 9.83 -7.82 1.18
C ALA A 366 11.10 -8.41 0.54
N SER A 367 11.80 -9.24 1.31
CA SER A 367 12.94 -10.02 0.84
C SER A 367 12.90 -11.39 1.50
N GLY A 368 12.89 -12.44 0.69
CA GLY A 368 12.75 -13.82 1.15
C GLY A 368 11.51 -14.02 2.03
N ASN A 369 11.73 -14.42 3.28
CA ASN A 369 10.69 -14.64 4.27
C ASN A 369 10.38 -13.39 5.12
N ARG A 370 11.03 -12.25 4.88
CA ARG A 370 10.90 -11.03 5.66
C ARG A 370 10.06 -10.01 4.90
N ALA A 371 9.23 -9.29 5.63
CA ALA A 371 8.56 -8.11 5.12
C ALA A 371 8.58 -7.00 6.18
N VAL A 372 8.71 -5.76 5.72
CA VAL A 372 8.71 -4.56 6.56
C VAL A 372 7.74 -3.56 5.93
N ALA A 373 6.89 -2.96 6.74
CA ALA A 373 6.02 -1.88 6.35
C ALA A 373 6.20 -0.69 7.28
N CYS A 374 6.02 0.52 6.77
CA CYS A 374 6.02 1.73 7.60
C CYS A 374 4.71 2.51 7.49
N ALA A 375 4.45 3.31 8.51
CA ALA A 375 3.32 4.21 8.57
C ALA A 375 3.75 5.61 9.06
N ASP A 376 2.79 6.52 9.13
CA ASP A 376 2.99 7.83 9.74
C ASP A 376 3.45 7.72 11.21
N GLY A 377 4.10 8.78 11.71
CA GLY A 377 4.51 8.85 13.12
C GLY A 377 5.69 7.93 13.51
N GLY A 378 6.50 7.49 12.53
CA GLY A 378 7.68 6.65 12.79
C GLY A 378 7.38 5.18 13.06
N THR A 379 6.16 4.72 12.78
CA THR A 379 5.77 3.33 13.06
C THR A 379 6.31 2.39 12.01
N VAL A 380 6.92 1.29 12.46
CA VAL A 380 7.35 0.17 11.61
C VAL A 380 6.63 -1.10 12.03
N TYR A 381 6.23 -1.91 11.05
CA TYR A 381 5.71 -3.26 11.24
C TYR A 381 6.63 -4.25 10.56
N GLU A 382 6.88 -5.37 11.21
CA GLU A 382 7.76 -6.41 10.68
C GLU A 382 7.05 -7.76 10.67
N ARG A 383 7.42 -8.56 9.67
CA ARG A 383 7.00 -9.94 9.55
C ARG A 383 8.20 -10.79 9.17
N SER A 384 8.34 -11.93 9.83
CA SER A 384 9.30 -12.98 9.50
C SER A 384 8.56 -14.30 9.30
N ASP A 385 8.89 -15.02 8.23
CA ASP A 385 8.24 -16.28 7.85
C ASP A 385 6.72 -16.15 7.64
N SER A 386 5.99 -17.21 7.97
CA SER A 386 4.54 -17.25 8.03
C SER A 386 3.96 -16.64 9.30
N SER A 387 4.77 -15.98 10.13
CA SER A 387 4.33 -15.37 11.38
C SER A 387 3.43 -14.14 11.13
N ASP A 388 2.70 -13.76 12.17
CA ASP A 388 1.92 -12.52 12.21
C ASP A 388 2.84 -11.29 12.19
N TRP A 389 2.28 -10.15 11.77
CA TRP A 389 2.97 -8.87 11.81
C TRP A 389 3.14 -8.39 13.25
N THR A 390 4.30 -7.81 13.55
CA THR A 390 4.62 -7.21 14.85
C THR A 390 4.93 -5.74 14.66
N GLN A 391 4.27 -4.87 15.43
CA GLN A 391 4.61 -3.45 15.48
C GLN A 391 5.90 -3.26 16.29
N VAL A 392 6.84 -2.50 15.74
CA VAL A 392 8.13 -2.19 16.36
C VAL A 392 8.27 -0.68 16.50
N SER A 393 8.65 -0.23 17.69
CA SER A 393 8.95 1.18 17.93
C SER A 393 10.28 1.56 17.29
N THR A 394 10.33 2.71 16.62
CA THR A 394 11.56 3.32 16.13
C THR A 394 11.95 4.51 17.02
N PRO A 395 13.21 4.96 16.96
CA PRO A 395 13.66 6.14 17.70
C PRO A 395 13.24 7.48 17.07
N THR A 396 12.41 7.48 16.03
CA THR A 396 11.89 8.69 15.38
C THR A 396 10.37 8.77 15.51
N SER A 397 9.84 9.99 15.53
CA SER A 397 8.41 10.26 15.39
C SER A 397 8.07 10.87 14.03
N ALA A 398 9.06 11.09 13.15
CA ALA A 398 8.83 11.60 11.81
C ALA A 398 8.11 10.54 10.96
N SER A 399 7.26 10.97 10.02
CA SER A 399 6.57 10.04 9.15
C SER A 399 7.58 9.36 8.22
N LEU A 400 7.61 8.03 8.24
CA LEU A 400 8.43 7.25 7.31
C LEU A 400 7.66 7.12 5.98
N ARG A 401 8.37 7.35 4.88
CA ARG A 401 7.83 7.35 3.52
C ARG A 401 8.28 6.14 2.72
N GLY A 402 9.49 5.64 2.98
CA GLY A 402 10.07 4.48 2.31
C GLY A 402 10.68 3.49 3.31
N VAL A 403 10.67 2.21 2.94
CA VAL A 403 11.36 1.14 3.68
C VAL A 403 12.02 0.17 2.71
N ALA A 404 13.15 -0.39 3.12
CA ALA A 404 13.84 -1.44 2.39
C ALA A 404 14.27 -2.53 3.36
N VAL A 405 14.11 -3.80 2.98
CA VAL A 405 14.61 -4.95 3.76
C VAL A 405 15.43 -5.88 2.88
N GLY A 406 16.62 -6.23 3.37
CA GLY A 406 17.45 -7.30 2.86
C GLY A 406 17.69 -8.36 3.94
N ASP A 407 18.64 -9.25 3.67
CA ASP A 407 18.95 -10.36 4.58
C ASP A 407 19.54 -9.86 5.91
N ALA A 408 20.55 -8.98 5.81
CA ALA A 408 21.32 -8.50 6.96
C ALA A 408 20.95 -7.08 7.41
N ARG A 409 20.06 -6.37 6.72
CA ARG A 409 19.76 -4.95 6.99
C ARG A 409 18.33 -4.59 6.63
N ALA A 410 17.73 -3.70 7.40
CA ALA A 410 16.50 -3.00 7.06
C ALA A 410 16.70 -1.51 7.29
N VAL A 411 16.11 -0.68 6.42
CA VAL A 411 16.20 0.78 6.46
C VAL A 411 14.79 1.36 6.34
N GLY A 412 14.52 2.42 7.09
CA GLY A 412 13.32 3.25 6.96
C GLY A 412 13.74 4.71 6.80
N VAL A 413 13.14 5.40 5.85
CA VAL A 413 13.46 6.80 5.52
C VAL A 413 12.22 7.65 5.46
N GLY A 414 12.33 8.95 5.69
CA GLY A 414 11.16 9.82 5.67
C GLY A 414 11.42 11.32 5.77
N GLU A 415 10.49 11.99 6.45
CA GLU A 415 10.47 13.45 6.59
C GLU A 415 11.70 13.98 7.34
N GLU A 416 12.08 15.22 7.01
CA GLU A 416 13.21 15.93 7.65
C GLU A 416 14.55 15.20 7.52
N GLY A 417 14.71 14.40 6.46
CA GLY A 417 15.88 13.56 6.24
C GLY A 417 16.00 12.38 7.21
N SER A 418 14.93 12.01 7.93
CA SER A 418 14.98 10.93 8.93
C SER A 418 15.42 9.61 8.30
N ILE A 419 16.41 8.96 8.91
CA ILE A 419 16.89 7.62 8.57
C ILE A 419 16.93 6.79 9.85
N VAL A 420 16.29 5.61 9.80
CA VAL A 420 16.40 4.58 10.83
C VAL A 420 16.85 3.27 10.20
N GLU A 421 17.63 2.50 10.95
CA GLU A 421 18.21 1.25 10.47
C GLU A 421 18.11 0.15 11.49
N ARG A 422 18.04 -1.09 11.01
CA ARG A 422 18.18 -2.28 11.83
C ARG A 422 19.08 -3.27 11.11
N LEU A 423 20.14 -3.71 11.78
CA LEU A 423 20.96 -4.81 11.32
C LEU A 423 20.37 -6.17 11.75
N GLY A 424 20.46 -7.16 10.89
CA GLY A 424 20.24 -8.57 11.23
C GLY A 424 21.29 -9.08 12.20
N ARG A 425 21.03 -10.20 12.88
CA ARG A 425 22.05 -10.82 13.73
C ARG A 425 23.13 -11.43 12.83
N GLU A 426 24.41 -11.34 13.21
CA GLU A 426 25.55 -11.98 12.51
C GLU A 426 25.37 -13.51 12.29
N THR A 427 24.39 -14.15 12.93
CA THR A 427 24.09 -15.58 12.81
C THR A 427 23.07 -15.96 11.73
N ASP A 428 22.42 -14.99 11.06
CA ASP A 428 21.44 -15.29 10.00
C ASP A 428 22.11 -15.52 8.62
N ALA A 429 23.44 -15.38 8.54
CA ALA A 429 24.25 -15.77 7.39
C ALA A 429 24.88 -17.16 7.63
N ALA A 430 24.13 -18.24 7.36
CA ALA A 430 24.66 -19.61 7.37
C ALA A 430 24.02 -20.50 6.31
#